data_AF-A0A957P990-F1
#
_entry.id   AF-A0A957P990-F1
#
_cell.length_a   1.000
_cell.length_b   1.000
_cell.length_c   1.000
_cell.angle_alpha   90.00
_cell.angle_beta   90.00
_cell.angle_gamma   90.00
#
_symmetry.space_group_name_H-M   'P 1'
#
loop_
_entity.id
_entity.type
_entity.pdbx_description
1 polymer ?
#
loop_
_entity_poly.entity_id
_entity_poly.type
_entity_poly.pdbx_seq_one_letter_code
_entity_poly.pdbx_strand_id
1 'polypeptide(L)' 'MSDIASFTNCPHIGLREDRSSIYMMPTPAHSCFVRGVPFTPNAEHQHGFCLQANHLNCPLYSGPVRVEL' A
#
# COMPACT_ATOMS: atom_id res chain seq x y z
N MET A 1 -3.41 -12.03 -23.30
CA MET A 1 -2.58 -12.36 -22.12
C MET A 1 -2.45 -11.06 -21.36
N SER A 2 -3.35 -10.82 -20.39
CA SER A 2 -3.28 -9.61 -19.57
C SER A 2 -2.30 -9.91 -18.46
N ASP A 3 -1.14 -9.28 -18.49
CA ASP A 3 -0.11 -9.34 -17.46
C ASP A 3 -0.69 -8.83 -16.14
N ILE A 4 -1.32 -9.74 -15.39
CA ILE A 4 -1.47 -9.58 -13.95
C ILE A 4 -0.04 -9.71 -13.44
N ALA A 5 0.66 -8.58 -13.33
CA ALA A 5 1.85 -8.53 -12.51
C ALA A 5 1.43 -9.13 -11.16
N SER A 6 2.01 -10.29 -10.84
CA SER A 6 1.93 -10.91 -9.53
C SER A 6 2.65 -9.96 -8.57
N PHE A 7 1.99 -8.86 -8.22
CA PHE A 7 2.53 -7.87 -7.32
C PHE A 7 2.68 -8.58 -5.97
N THR A 8 3.92 -8.83 -5.58
CA THR A 8 4.27 -9.34 -4.25
C THR A 8 4.08 -8.28 -3.16
N ASN A 9 3.57 -7.10 -3.53
CA ASN A 9 3.38 -5.92 -2.72
C ASN A 9 2.04 -5.24 -3.09
N CYS A 10 1.58 -4.34 -2.22
CA CYS A 10 0.34 -3.61 -2.39
C CYS A 10 0.45 -2.63 -3.58
N PRO A 11 -0.48 -2.61 -4.54
CA PRO A 11 -0.47 -1.63 -5.64
C PRO A 11 -0.71 -0.18 -5.18
N HIS A 12 -1.08 0.02 -3.91
CA HIS A 12 -1.30 1.35 -3.33
C HIS A 12 -0.15 1.84 -2.45
N ILE A 13 0.95 1.08 -2.29
CA ILE A 13 2.14 1.58 -1.60
C ILE A 13 3.15 2.11 -2.62
N GLY A 14 3.73 3.26 -2.32
CA GLY A 14 4.78 3.89 -3.11
C GLY A 14 5.60 4.84 -2.24
N LEU A 15 6.66 5.44 -2.76
CA LEU A 15 7.36 6.53 -2.08
C LEU A 15 6.53 7.82 -2.17
N ARG A 16 6.72 8.70 -1.18
CA ARG A 16 6.01 10.00 -1.13
C ARG A 16 6.28 10.84 -2.39
N GLU A 17 7.55 10.89 -2.82
CA GLU A 17 7.99 11.69 -3.96
C GLU A 17 7.81 10.97 -5.31
N ASP A 18 7.77 9.64 -5.30
CA ASP A 18 7.57 8.81 -6.49
C ASP A 18 6.71 7.58 -6.15
N ARG A 19 5.45 7.62 -6.60
CA ARG A 19 4.47 6.57 -6.32
C ARG A 19 4.75 5.26 -7.03
N SER A 20 5.57 5.27 -8.08
CA SER A 20 5.90 4.09 -8.87
C SER A 20 7.07 3.29 -8.25
N SER A 21 7.82 3.92 -7.35
CA SER A 21 8.96 3.32 -6.66
C SER A 21 8.58 2.84 -5.26
N ILE A 22 9.29 1.81 -4.80
CA ILE A 22 9.21 1.28 -3.43
C ILE A 22 10.59 0.86 -2.93
N TYR A 23 10.79 0.84 -1.62
CA TYR A 23 11.89 0.13 -0.99
C TYR A 23 11.42 -1.27 -0.56
N MET A 24 12.33 -2.24 -0.59
CA MET A 24 12.04 -3.62 -0.14
C MET A 24 11.91 -3.73 1.39
N MET A 25 12.34 -2.71 2.13
CA MET A 25 12.29 -2.64 3.59
C MET A 25 11.23 -1.64 4.06
N PRO A 26 10.59 -1.87 5.22
CA PRO A 26 9.69 -0.89 5.83
C PRO A 26 10.43 0.42 6.14
N THR A 27 9.88 1.56 5.69
CA THR A 27 10.47 2.88 5.96
C THR A 27 9.40 3.96 6.11
N PRO A 28 9.68 5.07 6.81
CA PRO A 28 8.81 6.24 6.84
C PRO A 28 8.63 6.94 5.47
N ALA A 29 9.48 6.63 4.48
CA ALA A 29 9.40 7.21 3.14
C ALA A 29 8.21 6.68 2.33
N HIS A 30 7.67 5.51 2.70
CA HIS A 30 6.48 4.96 2.08
C HIS A 30 5.22 5.75 2.41
N SER A 31 4.33 5.84 1.44
CA SER A 31 2.98 6.38 1.56
C SER A 31 1.99 5.41 0.95
N CYS A 32 0.85 5.24 1.63
CA CYS A 32 -0.30 4.51 1.12
C CYS A 32 -1.25 5.47 0.43
N PHE A 33 -1.67 5.11 -0.79
CA PHE A 33 -2.51 5.93 -1.66
C PHE A 33 -3.93 5.36 -1.85
N VAL A 34 -4.32 4.34 -1.07
CA VAL A 34 -5.60 3.62 -1.25
C VAL A 34 -6.83 4.51 -1.08
N ARG A 35 -6.72 5.62 -0.33
CA ARG A 35 -7.81 6.58 -0.07
C ARG A 35 -7.65 7.90 -0.84
N GLY A 36 -6.75 7.98 -1.82
CA GLY A 36 -6.46 9.19 -2.58
C GLY A 36 -5.60 10.23 -1.85
N VAL A 37 -5.73 10.35 -0.52
CA VAL A 37 -4.85 11.16 0.33
C VAL A 37 -3.70 10.29 0.85
N PRO A 38 -2.42 10.67 0.62
CA PRO A 38 -1.29 9.91 1.11
C PRO A 38 -1.21 9.96 2.64
N PHE A 39 -1.07 8.79 3.25
CA PHE A 39 -0.68 8.66 4.66
C PHE A 39 0.44 7.62 4.79
N THR A 40 1.26 7.73 5.82
CA THR A 40 2.38 6.81 6.06
C THR A 40 1.92 5.70 7.03
N PRO A 41 1.75 4.44 6.57
CA PRO A 41 1.54 3.33 7.48
C PRO A 41 2.80 3.13 8.33
N ASN A 42 2.66 2.66 9.58
CA ASN A 42 3.84 2.35 10.40
C ASN A 42 4.63 1.15 9.84
N ALA A 43 5.86 0.95 10.33
CA ALA A 43 6.75 -0.09 9.83
C ALA A 43 6.17 -1.52 9.98
N GLU A 44 5.47 -1.80 11.07
CA GLU A 44 4.82 -3.10 11.32
C GLU A 44 3.72 -3.39 10.28
N HIS A 45 2.87 -2.40 9.99
CA HIS A 45 1.82 -2.51 8.98
C HIS A 45 2.41 -2.69 7.56
N GLN A 46 3.46 -1.94 7.24
CA GLN A 46 4.17 -2.09 5.96
C GLN A 46 4.75 -3.50 5.81
N HIS A 47 5.40 -4.02 6.85
CA HIS A 47 5.99 -5.35 6.86
C HIS A 47 4.93 -6.46 6.79
N GLY A 48 3.85 -6.36 7.55
CA GLY A 48 2.82 -7.39 7.63
C GLY A 48 1.90 -7.44 6.41
N PHE A 49 1.73 -6.31 5.72
CA PHE A 49 0.76 -6.20 4.62
C PHE A 49 1.36 -5.58 3.37
N CYS A 50 1.77 -4.30 3.43
CA CYS A 50 1.98 -3.52 2.20
C CYS A 50 3.12 -4.01 1.32
N LEU A 51 4.19 -4.55 1.92
CA LEU A 51 5.37 -5.04 1.19
C LEU A 51 5.34 -6.57 0.99
N GLN A 52 4.19 -7.20 1.21
CA GLN A 52 4.01 -8.66 1.14
C GLN A 52 2.79 -9.01 0.29
N ALA A 53 2.70 -10.27 -0.14
CA ALA A 53 1.49 -10.80 -0.79
C ALA A 53 0.25 -10.70 0.12
N ASN A 54 0.45 -10.55 1.43
CA ASN A 54 -0.61 -10.37 2.42
C ASN A 54 -1.34 -9.00 2.32
N HIS A 55 -0.94 -8.11 1.41
CA HIS A 55 -1.66 -6.86 1.15
C HIS A 55 -3.15 -7.06 0.81
N LEU A 56 -3.53 -8.22 0.26
CA LEU A 56 -4.93 -8.57 -0.01
C LEU A 56 -5.79 -8.67 1.27
N ASN A 57 -5.16 -8.96 2.41
CA ASN A 57 -5.79 -9.00 3.73
C ASN A 57 -5.59 -7.71 4.54
N CYS A 58 -4.98 -6.68 3.94
CA CYS A 58 -4.81 -5.39 4.59
C CYS A 58 -6.21 -4.79 4.86
N PRO A 59 -6.51 -4.35 6.10
CA PRO A 59 -7.81 -3.76 6.43
C PRO A 59 -8.11 -2.47 5.64
N LEU A 60 -7.10 -1.86 5.02
CA LEU A 60 -7.22 -0.67 4.19
C LEU A 60 -7.41 -0.99 2.70
N TYR A 61 -7.04 -2.19 2.26
CA TYR A 61 -7.15 -2.61 0.85
C TYR A 61 -8.60 -2.90 0.45
N SER A 62 -9.43 -3.34 1.39
CA SER A 62 -10.83 -3.72 1.19
C SER A 62 -11.83 -3.04 2.15
N GLY A 63 -11.39 -2.09 2.99
CA GLY A 63 -12.22 -1.41 4.00
C GLY A 63 -12.42 0.09 3.74
N PRO A 64 -13.55 0.68 4.18
CA PRO A 64 -14.42 1.44 3.29
C PRO A 64 -14.07 2.92 3.14
N VAL A 65 -14.47 3.46 1.98
CA VAL A 65 -14.80 4.88 1.82
C VAL A 65 -15.83 5.22 2.90
N ARG A 66 -15.45 5.98 3.92
CA ARG A 66 -16.42 6.68 4.75
C ARG A 66 -16.88 7.91 3.97
N VAL A 67 -17.99 7.76 3.25
CA VAL A 67 -18.84 8.90 2.93
C VAL A 67 -19.77 9.04 4.14
N GLU A 68 -19.45 9.98 5.03
CA GLU A 68 -20.43 10.47 6.00
C GLU A 68 -21.44 11.33 5.21
N LEU A 69 -22.71 10.93 5.26
CA LEU A 69 -23.86 11.62 4.66
C LEU A 69 -24.14 12.95 5.37
#